data_AF-A0A924FMR8-F1
#
_entry.id   AF-A0A924FMR8-F1
#
_cell.length_a   1.000
_cell.length_b   1.000
_cell.length_c   1.000
_cell.angle_alpha   90.00
_cell.angle_beta   90.00
_cell.angle_gamma   90.00
#
_symmetry.space_group_name_H-M   'P 1'
#
loop_
_entity.id
_entity.type
_entity.pdbx_description
1 polymer ?
#
loop_
_entity_poly.entity_id
_entity_poly.type
_entity_poly.pdbx_seq_one_letter_code
_entity_poly.pdbx_strand_id
1 'polypeptide(L)'
;MTLSANALPPAGDDFDSGPLSWVMGEIRETVGRSMAALSEAFAQDADADARNALLRQARTHLHQAHGALQIVDVEGVAILTETIEDLFDRLESAQLTLTAEMVEAIDHACAALVEYLEELLAGAPPQPVRLFPYYRALLQARGAERIHPADL
;
A
#
# COMPACT_ATOMS: atom_id res chain seq x y z
N MET A 1 -30.39 29.16 -39.72
CA MET A 1 -29.09 29.29 -39.03
C MET A 1 -29.37 29.21 -37.54
N THR A 2 -29.36 28.01 -36.99
CA THR A 2 -29.45 27.76 -35.54
C THR A 2 -28.21 26.97 -35.18
N LEU A 3 -27.29 27.63 -34.46
CA LEU A 3 -26.05 27.04 -34.00
C LEU A 3 -26.37 25.96 -32.97
N SER A 4 -26.03 24.73 -33.30
CA SER A 4 -26.05 23.59 -32.39
C SER A 4 -25.01 23.82 -31.30
N ALA A 5 -25.46 24.01 -30.06
CA ALA A 5 -24.56 24.02 -28.91
C ALA A 5 -24.10 22.58 -28.66
N ASN A 6 -22.87 22.27 -29.08
CA ASN A 6 -22.18 21.05 -28.70
C ASN A 6 -21.80 21.20 -27.21
N ALA A 7 -22.59 20.61 -26.32
CA ALA A 7 -22.21 20.48 -24.93
C ALA A 7 -21.00 19.53 -24.87
N LEU A 8 -19.86 20.04 -24.38
CA LEU A 8 -18.73 19.21 -23.99
C LEU A 8 -19.22 18.22 -22.91
N PRO A 9 -18.94 16.91 -23.01
CA PRO A 9 -19.23 16.01 -21.90
C PRO A 9 -18.46 16.47 -20.65
N PRO A 10 -19.01 16.33 -19.42
CA PRO A 10 -18.23 16.58 -18.22
C PRO A 10 -16.99 15.68 -18.26
N ALA A 11 -15.83 16.29 -18.03
CA ALA A 11 -14.56 15.58 -17.91
C ALA A 11 -14.46 14.96 -16.51
N GLY A 12 -14.14 13.66 -16.47
CA GLY A 12 -13.84 12.89 -15.27
C GLY A 12 -14.82 11.73 -15.10
N ASP A 13 -14.36 10.50 -15.30
CA ASP A 13 -15.00 9.35 -14.66
C ASP A 13 -14.92 9.62 -13.15
N ASP A 14 -16.06 9.92 -12.52
CA ASP A 14 -16.15 9.98 -11.07
C ASP A 14 -15.80 8.57 -10.55
N PHE A 15 -14.78 8.50 -9.69
CA PHE A 15 -14.44 7.26 -9.00
C PHE A 15 -15.63 6.81 -8.15
N ASP A 16 -16.16 5.60 -8.41
CA ASP A 16 -17.21 5.01 -7.58
C ASP A 16 -16.61 4.52 -6.26
N SER A 17 -16.70 5.39 -5.25
CA SER A 17 -16.19 5.09 -3.91
C SER A 17 -17.10 4.14 -3.11
N GLY A 18 -18.21 3.66 -3.69
CA GLY A 18 -19.17 2.76 -3.05
C GLY A 18 -18.51 1.49 -2.49
N PRO A 19 -17.83 0.69 -3.32
CA PRO A 19 -17.08 -0.48 -2.87
C PRO A 19 -16.04 -0.15 -1.79
N LEU A 20 -15.30 0.96 -1.96
CA LEU A 20 -14.27 1.39 -1.00
C LEU A 20 -14.87 1.63 0.39
N SER A 21 -16.05 2.27 0.44
CA SER A 21 -16.70 2.63 1.70
C SER A 21 -17.05 1.41 2.56
N TRP A 22 -17.29 0.26 1.92
CA TRP A 22 -17.62 -0.98 2.62
C TRP A 22 -16.39 -1.69 3.20
N VAL A 23 -15.25 -1.60 2.50
CA VAL A 23 -14.02 -2.32 2.89
C VAL A 23 -13.03 -1.47 3.68
N MET A 24 -13.16 -0.14 3.68
CA MET A 24 -12.18 0.76 4.30
C MET A 24 -11.94 0.48 5.80
N GLY A 25 -12.99 0.09 6.53
CA GLY A 25 -12.86 -0.29 7.94
C GLY A 25 -11.93 -1.49 8.14
N GLU A 26 -12.11 -2.53 7.33
CA GLU A 26 -11.29 -3.74 7.35
C GLU A 26 -9.85 -3.44 6.87
N ILE A 27 -9.67 -2.63 5.84
CA ILE A 27 -8.35 -2.21 5.35
C ILE A 27 -7.57 -1.51 6.46
N ARG A 28 -8.16 -0.53 7.16
CA ARG A 28 -7.47 0.17 8.26
C ARG A 28 -7.08 -0.79 9.37
N GLU A 29 -7.98 -1.68 9.76
CA GLU A 29 -7.74 -2.63 10.85
C GLU A 29 -6.61 -3.60 10.48
N THR A 30 -6.66 -4.17 9.28
CA THR A 30 -5.68 -5.16 8.82
C THR A 30 -4.31 -4.53 8.57
N VAL A 31 -4.24 -3.34 7.95
CA VAL A 31 -2.99 -2.58 7.83
C VAL A 31 -2.42 -2.23 9.22
N GLY A 32 -3.24 -1.76 10.15
CA GLY A 32 -2.81 -1.45 11.51
C GLY A 32 -2.22 -2.67 12.26
N ARG A 33 -2.85 -3.84 12.12
CA ARG A 33 -2.31 -5.09 12.69
C ARG A 33 -1.00 -5.52 12.02
N SER A 34 -0.86 -5.29 10.72
CA SER A 34 0.39 -5.55 10.00
C SER A 34 1.54 -4.71 10.57
N MET A 35 1.32 -3.40 10.75
CA MET A 35 2.34 -2.49 11.27
C MET A 35 2.69 -2.75 12.74
N ALA A 36 1.70 -3.14 13.56
CA ALA A 36 1.94 -3.57 14.94
C ALA A 36 2.88 -4.79 14.99
N ALA A 37 2.59 -5.81 14.18
CA ALA A 37 3.44 -7.02 14.12
C ALA A 37 4.84 -6.72 13.58
N LEU A 38 4.98 -5.80 12.60
CA LEU A 38 6.28 -5.35 12.12
C LEU A 38 7.08 -4.63 13.21
N SER A 39 6.45 -3.72 13.96
CA SER A 39 7.10 -3.03 15.06
C SER A 39 7.56 -3.99 16.16
N GLU A 40 6.74 -5.00 16.49
CA GLU A 40 7.11 -6.06 17.43
C GLU A 40 8.27 -6.90 16.89
N ALA A 41 8.26 -7.25 15.60
CA ALA A 41 9.35 -8.00 14.96
C ALA A 41 10.68 -7.22 15.03
N PHE A 42 10.64 -5.90 14.84
CA PHE A 42 11.83 -5.05 14.92
C PHE A 42 12.37 -4.93 16.35
N ALA A 43 11.51 -4.96 17.37
CA ALA A 43 11.93 -4.98 18.76
C ALA A 43 12.50 -6.35 19.21
N GLN A 44 12.29 -7.41 18.41
CA GLN A 44 12.63 -8.78 18.77
C GLN A 44 14.05 -9.18 18.29
N ASP A 45 15.07 -8.70 18.99
CA ASP A 45 16.49 -8.95 18.63
C ASP A 45 17.04 -10.31 19.09
N ALA A 46 16.48 -10.89 20.15
CA ALA A 46 17.09 -12.05 20.81
C ALA A 46 16.60 -13.41 20.28
N ASP A 47 15.48 -13.44 19.57
CA ASP A 47 14.82 -14.67 19.12
C ASP A 47 14.41 -14.55 17.65
N ALA A 48 15.19 -15.19 16.79
CA ALA A 48 14.95 -15.19 15.35
C ALA A 48 13.67 -15.92 14.95
N ASP A 49 13.27 -16.97 15.68
CA ASP A 49 12.05 -17.72 15.37
C ASP A 49 10.81 -16.91 15.74
N ALA A 50 10.84 -16.22 16.89
CA ALA A 50 9.79 -15.29 17.30
C ALA A 50 9.68 -14.11 16.32
N ARG A 51 10.81 -13.52 15.91
CA ARG A 51 10.85 -12.44 14.91
C ARG A 51 10.24 -12.89 13.58
N ASN A 52 10.61 -14.08 13.10
CA ASN A 52 10.08 -14.61 11.85
C ASN A 52 8.59 -14.92 11.94
N ALA A 53 8.08 -15.36 13.10
CA ALA A 53 6.66 -15.53 13.33
C ALA A 53 5.89 -14.21 13.24
N LEU A 54 6.44 -13.13 13.80
CA LEU A 54 5.87 -11.78 13.72
C LEU A 54 5.88 -11.24 12.29
N LEU A 55 6.96 -11.46 11.52
CA LEU A 55 7.01 -11.09 10.09
C LEU A 55 5.94 -11.84 9.26
N ARG A 56 5.73 -13.13 9.52
CA ARG A 56 4.62 -13.90 8.90
C ARG A 56 3.25 -13.33 9.25
N GLN A 57 3.06 -12.91 10.49
CA GLN A 57 1.81 -12.26 10.92
C GLN A 57 1.61 -10.92 10.23
N ALA A 58 2.65 -10.08 10.17
CA ALA A 58 2.63 -8.80 9.47
C ALA A 58 2.20 -8.98 8.00
N ARG A 59 2.82 -9.95 7.31
CA ARG A 59 2.46 -10.31 5.93
C ARG A 59 1.03 -10.82 5.81
N THR A 60 0.59 -11.71 6.69
CA THR A 60 -0.77 -12.28 6.66
C THR A 60 -1.82 -11.18 6.79
N HIS A 61 -1.61 -10.21 7.67
CA HIS A 61 -2.51 -9.08 7.83
C HIS A 61 -2.50 -8.15 6.62
N LEU A 62 -1.33 -7.87 6.05
CA LEU A 62 -1.25 -7.08 4.82
C LEU A 62 -1.94 -7.77 3.64
N HIS A 63 -1.84 -9.10 3.56
CA HIS A 63 -2.50 -9.89 2.52
C HIS A 63 -4.02 -9.85 2.60
N GLN A 64 -4.57 -9.73 3.82
CA GLN A 64 -6.00 -9.48 4.00
C GLN A 64 -6.39 -8.10 3.45
N ALA A 65 -5.61 -7.06 3.74
CA ALA A 65 -5.82 -5.73 3.18
C ALA A 65 -5.72 -5.72 1.65
N HIS A 66 -4.69 -6.38 1.09
CA HIS A 66 -4.51 -6.54 -0.35
C HIS A 66 -5.72 -7.20 -1.00
N GLY A 67 -6.22 -8.31 -0.43
CA GLY A 67 -7.42 -8.99 -0.92
C GLY A 67 -8.67 -8.10 -0.92
N ALA A 68 -8.85 -7.26 0.10
CA ALA A 68 -9.94 -6.29 0.15
C ALA A 68 -9.77 -5.19 -0.92
N LEU A 69 -8.54 -4.74 -1.18
CA LEU A 69 -8.21 -3.72 -2.19
C LEU A 69 -8.49 -4.20 -3.63
N GLN A 70 -8.42 -5.51 -3.90
CA GLN A 70 -8.76 -6.07 -5.21
C GLN A 70 -10.23 -5.85 -5.61
N ILE A 71 -11.11 -5.51 -4.66
CA ILE A 71 -12.54 -5.29 -4.91
C ILE A 71 -12.82 -3.85 -5.35
N VAL A 72 -11.87 -2.93 -5.15
CA VAL A 72 -12.10 -1.48 -5.19
C VAL A 72 -11.65 -0.80 -6.49
N ASP A 73 -11.00 -1.54 -7.39
CA ASP A 73 -10.50 -1.07 -8.69
C ASP A 73 -9.70 0.26 -8.61
N VAL A 74 -8.84 0.36 -7.59
CA VAL A 74 -7.96 1.52 -7.40
C VAL A 74 -6.59 1.19 -7.99
N GLU A 75 -6.14 1.98 -8.97
CA GLU A 75 -4.81 1.82 -9.56
C GLU A 75 -3.68 2.10 -8.55
N GLY A 76 -2.55 1.38 -8.69
CA GLY A 76 -1.32 1.57 -7.91
C GLY A 76 -1.32 0.95 -6.49
N VAL A 77 -2.48 0.77 -5.83
CA VAL A 77 -2.52 0.23 -4.46
C VAL A 77 -2.15 -1.26 -4.40
N ALA A 78 -2.51 -2.03 -5.43
CA ALA A 78 -2.14 -3.45 -5.54
C ALA A 78 -0.61 -3.61 -5.64
N ILE A 79 0.04 -2.84 -6.51
CA ILE A 79 1.50 -2.87 -6.70
C ILE A 79 2.23 -2.49 -5.41
N LEU A 80 1.74 -1.46 -4.70
CA LEU A 80 2.35 -1.02 -3.46
C LEU A 80 2.27 -2.11 -2.38
N THR A 81 1.08 -2.71 -2.19
CA THR A 81 0.87 -3.77 -1.18
C THR A 81 1.63 -5.05 -1.52
N GLU A 82 1.66 -5.48 -2.80
CA GLU A 82 2.47 -6.61 -3.26
C GLU A 82 3.97 -6.39 -3.01
N THR A 83 4.44 -5.16 -3.19
CA THR A 83 5.85 -4.82 -2.94
C THR A 83 6.21 -4.99 -1.46
N ILE A 84 5.32 -4.58 -0.56
CA ILE A 84 5.53 -4.76 0.88
C ILE A 84 5.44 -6.25 1.28
N GLU A 85 4.54 -7.02 0.66
CA GLU A 85 4.50 -8.49 0.88
C GLU A 85 5.80 -9.18 0.46
N ASP A 86 6.37 -8.82 -0.71
CA ASP A 86 7.67 -9.34 -1.17
C ASP A 86 8.80 -8.96 -0.18
N LEU A 87 8.76 -7.77 0.42
CA LEU A 87 9.71 -7.39 1.46
C LEU A 87 9.58 -8.29 2.69
N PHE A 88 8.37 -8.57 3.17
CA PHE A 88 8.18 -9.49 4.29
C PHE A 88 8.70 -10.90 3.99
N ASP A 89 8.43 -11.43 2.79
CA ASP A 89 8.92 -12.74 2.36
C ASP A 89 10.46 -12.81 2.33
N ARG A 90 11.12 -11.73 1.87
CA ARG A 90 12.58 -11.63 1.85
C ARG A 90 13.20 -11.47 3.23
N LEU A 91 12.52 -10.76 4.14
CA LEU A 91 12.94 -10.61 5.52
C LEU A 91 12.85 -11.94 6.27
N GLU A 92 11.73 -12.67 6.11
CA GLU A 92 11.53 -13.99 6.70
C GLU A 92 12.56 -15.01 6.21
N SER A 93 12.84 -15.01 4.90
CA SER A 93 13.84 -15.90 4.29
C SER A 93 15.29 -15.45 4.47
N ALA A 94 15.54 -14.42 5.29
CA ALA A 94 16.85 -13.85 5.58
C ALA A 94 17.63 -13.37 4.32
N GLN A 95 16.93 -13.07 3.23
CA GLN A 95 17.51 -12.44 2.04
C GLN A 95 17.76 -10.94 2.25
N LEU A 96 17.01 -10.32 3.17
CA LEU A 96 17.18 -8.95 3.62
C LEU A 96 17.34 -8.91 5.13
N THR A 97 18.02 -7.86 5.62
CA THR A 97 18.06 -7.53 7.04
C THR A 97 16.94 -6.55 7.37
N LEU A 98 16.22 -6.79 8.47
CA LEU A 98 15.24 -5.84 8.98
C LEU A 98 15.98 -4.66 9.62
N THR A 99 16.02 -3.53 8.92
CA THR A 99 16.66 -2.30 9.41
C THR A 99 15.61 -1.26 9.80
N ALA A 100 16.02 -0.22 10.54
CA ALA A 100 15.13 0.89 10.88
C ALA A 100 14.59 1.57 9.62
N GLU A 101 15.43 1.76 8.60
CA GLU A 101 15.04 2.38 7.33
C GLU A 101 13.98 1.54 6.58
N MET A 102 14.07 0.21 6.67
CA MET A 102 13.07 -0.70 6.09
C MET A 102 11.73 -0.56 6.82
N VAL A 103 11.75 -0.52 8.16
CA VAL A 103 10.54 -0.35 8.98
C VAL A 103 9.88 0.99 8.67
N GLU A 104 10.64 2.09 8.64
CA GLU A 104 10.14 3.42 8.30
C GLU A 104 9.55 3.49 6.89
N ALA A 105 10.21 2.86 5.91
CA ALA A 105 9.71 2.84 4.53
C ALA A 105 8.37 2.09 4.41
N ILE A 106 8.22 0.95 5.11
CA ILE A 106 6.97 0.17 5.13
C ILE A 106 5.87 0.95 5.85
N ASP A 107 6.17 1.52 7.02
CA ASP A 107 5.20 2.30 7.80
C ASP A 107 4.67 3.51 7.01
N HIS A 108 5.56 4.30 6.41
CA HIS A 108 5.18 5.43 5.58
C HIS A 108 4.36 5.01 4.35
N ALA A 109 4.69 3.88 3.70
CA ALA A 109 3.93 3.38 2.56
C ALA A 109 2.51 2.93 2.96
N CYS A 110 2.37 2.24 4.09
CA CYS A 110 1.08 1.85 4.63
C CYS A 110 0.23 3.05 5.07
N ALA A 111 0.84 4.05 5.70
CA ALA A 111 0.17 5.29 6.07
C ALA A 111 -0.34 6.05 4.82
N ALA A 112 0.51 6.20 3.81
CA ALA A 112 0.14 6.86 2.56
C ALA A 112 -0.94 6.12 1.77
N LEU A 113 -0.91 4.78 1.80
CA LEU A 113 -1.98 3.95 1.24
C LEU A 113 -3.33 4.26 1.90
N VAL A 114 -3.37 4.26 3.24
CA VAL A 114 -4.60 4.54 3.99
C VAL A 114 -5.09 5.96 3.72
N GLU A 115 -4.20 6.95 3.76
CA GLU A 115 -4.53 8.35 3.48
C GLU A 115 -5.11 8.53 2.06
N TYR A 116 -4.46 7.94 1.06
CA TYR A 116 -4.93 8.00 -0.33
C TYR A 116 -6.35 7.45 -0.49
N LEU A 117 -6.66 6.32 0.16
CA LEU A 117 -7.99 5.73 0.12
C LEU A 117 -9.03 6.59 0.86
N GLU A 118 -8.66 7.25 1.95
CA GLU A 118 -9.55 8.16 2.67
C GLU A 118 -9.88 9.42 1.87
N GLU A 119 -8.90 9.94 1.11
CA GLU A 119 -9.13 11.05 0.19
C GLU A 119 -10.06 10.65 -0.97
N LEU A 120 -9.90 9.44 -1.52
CA LEU A 120 -10.83 8.91 -2.51
C LEU A 120 -12.26 8.81 -1.97
N LEU A 121 -12.43 8.35 -0.73
CA LEU A 121 -13.73 8.36 -0.05
C LEU A 121 -14.29 9.77 0.18
N ALA A 122 -13.41 10.76 0.34
CA ALA A 122 -13.78 12.16 0.47
C ALA A 122 -14.09 12.83 -0.89
N GLY A 123 -14.00 12.10 -2.01
CA GLY A 123 -14.28 12.58 -3.35
C GLY A 123 -13.08 13.20 -4.06
N ALA A 124 -11.86 12.97 -3.58
CA ALA A 124 -10.67 13.31 -4.35
C ALA A 124 -10.57 12.44 -5.61
N PRO A 125 -10.07 12.98 -6.73
CA PRO A 125 -9.87 12.18 -7.94
C PRO A 125 -8.72 11.17 -7.75
N PRO A 126 -8.79 9.99 -8.39
CA PRO A 126 -7.71 9.01 -8.35
C PRO A 126 -6.44 9.54 -9.00
N GLN A 127 -5.33 9.45 -8.25
CA GLN A 127 -4.00 9.93 -8.64
C GLN A 127 -2.92 8.96 -8.13
N PRO A 128 -2.79 7.75 -8.73
CA PRO A 128 -1.88 6.70 -8.26
C PRO A 128 -0.42 7.17 -8.14
N VAL A 129 0.01 8.09 -9.01
CA VAL A 129 1.36 8.67 -8.99
C VAL A 129 1.76 9.29 -7.64
N ARG A 130 0.80 9.65 -6.79
CA ARG A 130 1.06 10.12 -5.41
C ARG A 130 1.67 9.05 -4.51
N LEU A 131 1.45 7.77 -4.82
CA LEU A 131 2.04 6.64 -4.10
C LEU A 131 3.49 6.35 -4.56
N PHE A 132 3.94 6.92 -5.68
CA PHE A 132 5.26 6.63 -6.24
C PHE A 132 6.44 6.93 -5.31
N PRO A 133 6.48 8.03 -4.54
CA PRO A 133 7.59 8.26 -3.61
C PRO A 133 7.75 7.14 -2.58
N TYR A 134 6.64 6.55 -2.12
CA TYR A 134 6.62 5.45 -1.17
C TYR A 134 7.03 4.13 -1.83
N TYR A 135 6.47 3.83 -3.00
CA TYR A 135 6.90 2.69 -3.81
C TYR A 135 8.41 2.71 -4.08
N ARG A 136 8.94 3.88 -4.45
CA ARG A 136 10.36 4.08 -4.66
C ARG A 136 11.18 3.85 -3.38
N ALA A 137 10.73 4.36 -2.25
CA ALA A 137 11.42 4.17 -0.97
C ALA A 137 11.51 2.67 -0.60
N LEU A 138 10.43 1.90 -0.80
CA LEU A 138 10.41 0.45 -0.58
C LEU A 138 11.43 -0.27 -1.47
N LEU A 139 11.46 0.06 -2.77
CA LEU A 139 12.42 -0.54 -3.71
C LEU A 139 13.87 -0.16 -3.41
N GLN A 140 14.12 1.07 -2.95
CA GLN A 140 15.44 1.50 -2.50
C GLN A 140 15.88 0.75 -1.23
N ALA A 141 14.97 0.56 -0.27
CA ALA A 141 15.23 -0.24 0.92
C ALA A 141 15.52 -1.72 0.57
N ARG A 142 14.94 -2.24 -0.52
CA ARG A 142 15.25 -3.56 -1.11
C ARG A 142 16.57 -3.62 -1.88
N GLY A 143 17.25 -2.48 -2.10
CA GLY A 143 18.50 -2.40 -2.86
C GLY A 143 18.34 -2.30 -4.38
N ALA A 144 17.19 -1.86 -4.89
CA ALA A 144 17.00 -1.66 -6.34
C ALA A 144 17.77 -0.44 -6.86
N GLU A 145 18.48 -0.58 -7.97
CA GLU A 145 19.34 0.46 -8.56
C GLU A 145 18.60 1.42 -9.51
N ARG A 146 17.49 0.99 -10.13
CA ARG A 146 16.67 1.80 -11.05
C ARG A 146 15.19 1.59 -10.79
N ILE A 147 14.46 2.70 -10.64
CA ILE A 147 13.03 2.73 -10.31
C ILE A 147 12.37 3.86 -11.12
N HIS A 148 11.28 3.59 -11.81
CA HIS A 148 10.60 4.56 -12.69
C HIS A 148 9.11 4.71 -12.32
N PRO A 149 8.49 5.91 -12.45
CA PRO A 149 7.06 6.11 -12.13
C PRO A 149 6.08 5.23 -12.89
N ALA A 150 6.44 4.76 -14.08
CA ALA A 150 5.62 3.86 -14.89
C ALA A 150 5.63 2.40 -14.42
N ASP A 151 6.43 2.08 -13.39
CA ASP A 151 6.44 0.78 -12.72
C ASP A 151 5.32 0.66 -11.67
N LEU A 152 4.59 1.76 -11.43
CA LEU A 152 3.41 1.90 -10.58
C LEU A 152 2.18 2.18 -11.46
#